data_AF-A0A4R3SVG0-F1
#
_entry.id   AF-A0A4R3SVG0-F1
#
_cell.length_a   1.000
_cell.length_b   1.000
_cell.length_c   1.000
_cell.angle_alpha   90.00
_cell.angle_beta   90.00
_cell.angle_gamma   90.00
#
_symmetry.space_group_name_H-M   'P 1'
#
loop_
_entity.id
_entity.type
_entity.pdbx_description
1 polymer ?
#
loop_
_entity_poly.entity_id
_entity_poly.type
_entity_poly.pdbx_seq_one_letter_code
_entity_poly.pdbx_strand_id
1 'polypeptide(L)'
;MLLGLRGTGKTVLLNEIGRNAEREGLLISRVESPEGESLARLLYPEMRKVMRSLSGVETAKQLATRGLKGLRNFASIFKIEIAGVEVGVDPEPGLADTGDLQYDLPDLFTLIGKAAQAAERGWVLLIDEVQYLSEPDLSALIVALHRMSQEGLPVLLVGAGLPQIARLAGEAKSYAERLFQYPVVGPLDPPSAGQAIEKPIVEEEASIAPEALQAIVERTKGYPFFIQEWASVVWNNADGPEITLADVDHSYAETLALLDEGFFKVRIDRLTKAEVHFVKAMAQLGDGPYAMADIAQAMDRTQKSLGPARSSIISKGMIYSTDHGYLDFSVPLFAEFMRRQG
;
A
#
# COMPACT_ATOMS: atom_id res chain seq x y z
N MET A 1 5.98 -6.11 6.39
CA MET A 1 5.10 -5.06 5.86
C MET A 1 5.95 -3.91 5.36
N LEU A 2 5.90 -3.64 4.05
CA LEU A 2 6.61 -2.54 3.40
C LEU A 2 6.01 -1.21 3.86
N LEU A 3 6.82 -0.35 4.49
CA LEU A 3 6.38 0.94 5.00
C LEU A 3 6.87 2.07 4.12
N GLY A 4 5.99 2.90 3.60
CA GLY A 4 6.42 4.01 2.74
C GLY A 4 5.28 4.90 2.31
N LEU A 5 5.63 6.09 1.83
CA LEU A 5 4.65 7.05 1.34
C LEU A 5 4.02 6.58 0.03
N ARG A 6 2.90 7.20 -0.36
CA ARG A 6 2.28 6.92 -1.68
C ARG A 6 3.30 7.21 -2.78
N GLY A 7 3.29 6.43 -3.87
CA GLY A 7 4.19 6.64 -5.02
C GLY A 7 5.68 6.31 -4.80
N THR A 8 6.07 5.75 -3.66
CA THR A 8 7.44 5.22 -3.46
C THR A 8 7.68 3.83 -4.08
N GLY A 9 6.72 3.29 -4.83
CA GLY A 9 6.87 2.00 -5.53
C GLY A 9 6.50 0.76 -4.72
N LYS A 10 5.85 0.91 -3.55
CA LYS A 10 5.42 -0.24 -2.71
C LYS A 10 4.58 -1.27 -3.47
N THR A 11 3.56 -0.83 -4.22
CA THR A 11 2.70 -1.71 -5.02
C THR A 11 3.49 -2.46 -6.09
N VAL A 12 4.45 -1.79 -6.73
CA VAL A 12 5.35 -2.40 -7.72
C VAL A 12 6.21 -3.48 -7.07
N LEU A 13 6.79 -3.19 -5.91
CA LEU A 13 7.58 -4.16 -5.14
C LEU A 13 6.73 -5.34 -4.67
N LEU A 14 5.51 -5.09 -4.20
CA LEU A 14 4.56 -6.13 -3.80
C LEU A 14 4.20 -7.05 -4.97
N ASN A 15 3.97 -6.47 -6.16
CA ASN A 15 3.72 -7.22 -7.38
C ASN A 15 4.93 -8.07 -7.81
N GLU A 16 6.15 -7.54 -7.67
CA GLU A 16 7.37 -8.29 -8.00
C GLU A 16 7.59 -9.46 -7.03
N ILE A 17 7.36 -9.25 -5.73
CA ILE A 17 7.38 -10.32 -4.72
C ILE A 17 6.37 -11.41 -5.10
N GLY A 18 5.16 -11.03 -5.51
CA GLY A 18 4.16 -11.97 -5.99
C GLY A 18 4.61 -12.76 -7.22
N ARG A 19 5.18 -12.09 -8.23
CA ARG A 19 5.71 -12.76 -9.43
C ARG A 19 6.83 -13.75 -9.09
N ASN A 20 7.72 -13.39 -8.17
CA ASN A 20 8.79 -14.28 -7.72
C ASN A 20 8.23 -15.49 -6.97
N ALA A 21 7.27 -15.28 -6.07
CA ALA A 21 6.61 -16.36 -5.34
C ALA A 21 5.82 -17.31 -6.28
N GLU A 22 5.17 -16.81 -7.33
CA GLU A 22 4.50 -17.63 -8.35
C GLU A 22 5.50 -18.51 -9.12
N ARG A 23 6.67 -17.96 -9.47
CA ARG A 23 7.74 -18.73 -10.16
C ARG A 23 8.26 -19.89 -9.29
N GLU A 24 8.25 -19.72 -7.97
CA GLU A 24 8.59 -20.76 -6.99
C GLU A 24 7.40 -21.72 -6.70
N GLY A 25 6.29 -21.61 -7.43
CA GLY A 25 5.15 -22.52 -7.30
C GLY A 25 4.20 -22.24 -6.12
N LEU A 26 4.32 -21.07 -5.48
CA LEU A 26 3.43 -20.65 -4.40
C LEU A 26 2.09 -20.15 -4.94
N LEU A 27 1.03 -20.35 -4.17
CA LEU A 27 -0.30 -19.79 -4.46
C LEU A 27 -0.34 -18.34 -3.98
N ILE A 28 -0.76 -17.41 -4.84
CA ILE A 28 -0.84 -15.99 -4.50
C ILE A 28 -2.28 -15.52 -4.43
N SER A 29 -2.57 -14.73 -3.41
CA SER A 29 -3.77 -13.91 -3.31
C SER A 29 -3.36 -12.45 -3.20
N ARG A 30 -4.00 -11.58 -3.97
CA ARG A 30 -3.73 -10.14 -3.95
C ARG A 30 -4.98 -9.39 -3.58
N VAL A 31 -4.84 -8.49 -2.62
CA VAL A 31 -5.92 -7.64 -2.11
C VAL A 31 -5.41 -6.22 -2.00
N GLU A 32 -6.21 -5.28 -2.48
CA GLU A 32 -6.08 -3.87 -2.11
C GLU A 32 -7.18 -3.58 -1.10
N SER A 33 -6.85 -2.89 0.00
CA SER A 33 -7.84 -2.52 1.02
C SER A 33 -8.43 -1.15 0.70
N PRO A 34 -9.62 -1.05 0.06
CA PRO A 34 -10.28 0.24 -0.07
C PRO A 34 -10.84 0.72 1.28
N GLU A 35 -11.06 2.02 1.39
CA GLU A 35 -11.64 2.62 2.59
C GLU A 35 -13.08 2.13 2.81
N GLY A 36 -13.35 1.55 3.99
CA GLY A 36 -14.69 1.15 4.42
C GLY A 36 -15.16 -0.23 3.95
N GLU A 37 -14.34 -1.01 3.25
CA GLU A 37 -14.67 -2.40 2.89
C GLU A 37 -14.22 -3.38 3.99
N SER A 38 -14.98 -4.47 4.16
CA SER A 38 -14.67 -5.48 5.18
C SER A 38 -13.58 -6.43 4.71
N LEU A 39 -12.61 -6.73 5.58
CA LEU A 39 -11.60 -7.76 5.31
C LEU A 39 -12.21 -9.12 4.95
N ALA A 40 -13.36 -9.48 5.54
CA ALA A 40 -14.07 -10.71 5.23
C ALA A 40 -14.43 -10.80 3.73
N ARG A 41 -14.96 -9.71 3.17
CA ARG A 41 -15.37 -9.62 1.77
C ARG A 41 -14.19 -9.60 0.83
N LEU A 42 -13.09 -8.96 1.23
CA LEU A 42 -11.84 -8.94 0.46
C LEU A 42 -11.17 -10.32 0.40
N LEU A 43 -11.10 -11.03 1.53
CA LEU A 43 -10.41 -12.32 1.61
C LEU A 43 -11.23 -13.50 1.07
N TYR A 44 -12.56 -13.47 1.21
CA TYR A 44 -13.41 -14.57 0.78
C TYR A 44 -13.16 -15.08 -0.66
N PRO A 45 -13.20 -14.23 -1.70
CA PRO A 45 -12.98 -14.70 -3.08
C PRO A 45 -11.57 -15.28 -3.27
N GLU A 46 -10.57 -14.71 -2.60
CA GLU A 46 -9.18 -15.15 -2.68
C GLU A 46 -8.94 -16.49 -1.99
N MET A 47 -9.43 -16.64 -0.75
CA MET A 47 -9.40 -17.91 -0.02
C MET A 47 -10.12 -19.02 -0.81
N ARG A 48 -11.24 -18.70 -1.45
CA ARG A 48 -11.98 -19.64 -2.29
C ARG A 48 -11.15 -20.08 -3.51
N LYS A 49 -10.48 -19.16 -4.21
CA LYS A 49 -9.60 -19.50 -5.35
C LYS A 49 -8.48 -20.45 -4.92
N VAL A 50 -7.83 -20.16 -3.79
CA VAL A 50 -6.74 -20.98 -3.23
C VAL A 50 -7.24 -22.37 -2.87
N MET A 51 -8.35 -22.47 -2.14
CA MET A 51 -8.96 -23.76 -1.78
C MET A 51 -9.36 -24.57 -3.01
N ARG A 52 -9.94 -23.95 -4.04
CA ARG A 52 -10.28 -24.64 -5.29
C ARG A 52 -9.03 -25.16 -6.01
N SER A 53 -7.94 -24.39 -6.03
CA SER A 53 -6.66 -24.85 -6.61
C SER A 53 -6.13 -26.08 -5.86
N LEU A 54 -6.12 -26.02 -4.52
CA LEU A 54 -5.67 -27.11 -3.66
C LEU A 54 -6.56 -28.35 -3.74
N SER A 55 -7.87 -28.20 -3.98
CA SER A 55 -8.78 -29.35 -4.13
C SER A 55 -8.50 -30.22 -5.36
N GLY A 56 -7.77 -29.69 -6.34
CA GLY A 56 -7.29 -30.46 -7.49
C GLY A 56 -6.10 -31.36 -7.19
N VAL A 57 -5.45 -31.20 -6.03
CA VAL A 57 -4.30 -32.01 -5.60
C VAL A 57 -4.80 -33.11 -4.67
N GLU A 58 -4.59 -34.38 -5.04
CA GLU A 58 -5.21 -35.52 -4.36
C GLU A 58 -4.85 -35.58 -2.86
N THR A 59 -3.60 -35.28 -2.49
CA THR A 59 -3.14 -35.25 -1.08
C THR A 59 -3.78 -34.13 -0.24
N ALA A 60 -4.22 -33.04 -0.87
CA ALA A 60 -4.84 -31.89 -0.19
C ALA A 60 -6.37 -31.86 -0.30
N LYS A 61 -6.95 -32.68 -1.17
CA LYS A 61 -8.36 -32.65 -1.59
C LYS A 61 -9.34 -32.66 -0.44
N GLN A 62 -9.14 -33.52 0.57
CA GLN A 62 -10.04 -33.61 1.72
C GLN A 62 -10.03 -32.33 2.55
N LEU A 63 -8.84 -31.81 2.86
CA LEU A 63 -8.67 -30.57 3.64
C LEU A 63 -9.21 -29.36 2.87
N ALA A 64 -8.90 -29.28 1.57
CA ALA A 64 -9.37 -28.20 0.71
C ALA A 64 -10.90 -28.21 0.57
N THR A 65 -11.51 -29.38 0.38
CA THR A 65 -12.96 -29.54 0.32
C THR A 65 -13.63 -29.13 1.62
N ARG A 66 -13.06 -29.54 2.77
CA ARG A 66 -13.51 -29.12 4.09
C ARG A 66 -13.41 -27.59 4.25
N GLY A 67 -12.33 -27.00 3.78
CA GLY A 67 -12.15 -25.55 3.71
C GLY A 67 -13.22 -24.82 2.92
N LEU A 68 -13.61 -25.35 1.76
CA LEU A 68 -14.72 -24.80 0.95
C LEU A 68 -16.06 -24.82 1.71
N LYS A 69 -16.32 -25.86 2.52
CA LYS A 69 -17.51 -25.91 3.38
C LYS A 69 -17.48 -24.82 4.46
N GLY A 70 -16.33 -24.64 5.11
CA GLY A 70 -16.12 -23.56 6.08
C GLY A 70 -16.28 -22.17 5.43
N LEU A 71 -15.75 -21.97 4.23
CA LEU A 71 -15.93 -20.73 3.47
C LEU A 71 -17.40 -20.45 3.15
N ARG A 72 -18.22 -21.48 2.91
CA ARG A 72 -19.66 -21.31 2.70
C ARG A 72 -20.37 -20.80 3.98
N ASN A 73 -19.99 -21.31 5.16
CA ASN A 73 -20.50 -20.76 6.43
C ASN A 73 -20.10 -19.30 6.62
N PHE A 74 -18.81 -19.04 6.42
CA PHE A 74 -18.23 -17.72 6.54
C PHE A 74 -18.97 -16.70 5.66
N ALA A 75 -19.18 -17.00 4.38
CA ALA A 75 -19.92 -16.13 3.48
C ALA A 75 -21.38 -15.90 3.94
N SER A 76 -22.04 -16.94 4.46
CA SER A 76 -23.40 -16.81 4.98
C SER A 76 -23.48 -15.85 6.16
N ILE A 77 -22.54 -15.93 7.10
CA ILE A 77 -22.56 -15.11 8.32
C ILE A 77 -22.17 -13.67 8.03
N PHE A 78 -21.14 -13.46 7.22
CA PHE A 78 -20.70 -12.12 6.82
C PHE A 78 -21.53 -11.53 5.67
N LYS A 79 -22.63 -12.20 5.28
CA LYS A 79 -23.57 -11.77 4.22
C LYS A 79 -22.84 -11.38 2.93
N ILE A 80 -21.91 -12.24 2.51
CA ILE A 80 -21.13 -12.06 1.29
C ILE A 80 -21.94 -12.66 0.14
N GLU A 81 -22.24 -11.85 -0.89
CA GLU A 81 -22.94 -12.33 -2.07
C GLU A 81 -22.05 -13.30 -2.86
N ILE A 82 -22.53 -14.54 -3.01
CA ILE A 82 -21.84 -15.57 -3.79
C ILE A 82 -22.47 -15.60 -5.18
N ALA A 83 -21.74 -15.11 -6.18
CA ALA A 83 -22.16 -15.25 -7.57
C ALA A 83 -22.05 -16.72 -8.00
N GLY A 84 -23.20 -17.34 -8.29
CA GLY A 84 -23.32 -18.74 -8.68
C GLY A 84 -23.62 -19.67 -7.50
N VAL A 85 -24.63 -20.52 -7.66
CA VAL A 85 -24.94 -21.59 -6.72
C VAL A 85 -23.91 -22.70 -6.92
N GLU A 86 -22.98 -22.90 -5.98
CA GLU A 86 -22.15 -24.11 -5.95
C GLU A 86 -23.03 -25.28 -5.52
N VAL A 87 -23.67 -25.92 -6.51
CA VAL A 87 -24.35 -27.19 -6.34
C VAL A 87 -23.32 -28.22 -5.86
N GLY A 88 -23.40 -28.62 -4.59
CA GLY A 88 -22.66 -29.78 -4.05
C GLY A 88 -21.69 -29.55 -2.88
N VAL A 89 -21.52 -28.33 -2.36
CA VAL A 89 -20.67 -28.10 -1.17
C VAL A 89 -21.56 -27.69 0.01
N ASP A 90 -21.98 -28.65 0.82
CA ASP A 90 -22.81 -28.37 2.01
C ASP A 90 -22.00 -27.74 3.16
N PRO A 91 -22.59 -26.80 3.92
CA PRO A 91 -21.94 -26.15 5.06
C PRO A 91 -21.53 -27.17 6.12
N GLU A 92 -20.47 -26.88 6.88
CA GLU A 92 -20.00 -27.72 7.99
C GLU A 92 -20.25 -27.03 9.34
N PRO A 93 -21.26 -27.43 10.13
CA PRO A 93 -21.56 -26.78 11.40
C PRO A 93 -20.34 -26.74 12.34
N GLY A 94 -20.12 -25.60 13.00
CA GLY A 94 -19.01 -25.37 13.93
C GLY A 94 -17.68 -24.98 13.29
N LEU A 95 -17.63 -24.76 11.96
CA LEU A 95 -16.41 -24.35 11.26
C LEU A 95 -16.58 -22.95 10.66
N ALA A 96 -15.80 -21.99 11.18
CA ALA A 96 -15.81 -20.60 10.72
C ALA A 96 -17.23 -19.99 10.67
N ASP A 97 -18.03 -20.32 11.68
CA ASP A 97 -19.45 -20.00 11.76
C ASP A 97 -19.81 -19.18 13.01
N THR A 98 -18.85 -18.46 13.59
CA THR A 98 -19.06 -17.68 14.82
C THR A 98 -19.54 -16.25 14.55
N GLY A 99 -19.16 -15.66 13.41
CA GLY A 99 -19.41 -14.25 13.10
C GLY A 99 -18.40 -13.27 13.70
N ASP A 100 -17.33 -13.80 14.30
CA ASP A 100 -16.20 -13.02 14.77
C ASP A 100 -14.95 -13.43 13.98
N LEU A 101 -14.41 -12.47 13.24
CA LEU A 101 -13.23 -12.67 12.39
C LEU A 101 -12.00 -13.14 13.17
N GLN A 102 -11.87 -12.78 14.46
CA GLN A 102 -10.76 -13.23 15.28
C GLN A 102 -10.80 -14.74 15.58
N TYR A 103 -11.93 -15.42 15.39
CA TYR A 103 -12.05 -16.87 15.48
C TYR A 103 -12.15 -17.52 14.10
N ASP A 104 -12.97 -16.96 13.22
CA ASP A 104 -13.27 -17.57 11.92
C ASP A 104 -12.06 -17.52 10.96
N LEU A 105 -11.29 -16.41 10.92
CA LEU A 105 -10.11 -16.33 10.03
C LEU A 105 -9.00 -17.30 10.42
N PRO A 106 -8.60 -17.44 11.70
CA PRO A 106 -7.63 -18.45 12.10
C PRO A 106 -8.01 -19.87 11.69
N ASP A 107 -9.28 -20.26 11.80
CA ASP A 107 -9.74 -21.60 11.41
C ASP A 107 -9.64 -21.82 9.89
N LEU A 108 -10.07 -20.83 9.09
CA LEU A 108 -9.94 -20.90 7.63
C LEU A 108 -8.47 -20.91 7.19
N PHE A 109 -7.64 -20.04 7.76
CA PHE A 109 -6.20 -19.99 7.46
C PHE A 109 -5.52 -21.31 7.83
N THR A 110 -5.91 -21.93 8.95
CA THR A 110 -5.41 -23.25 9.36
C THR A 110 -5.73 -24.32 8.32
N LEU A 111 -6.96 -24.34 7.80
CA LEU A 111 -7.33 -25.29 6.76
C LEU A 111 -6.58 -25.02 5.44
N ILE A 112 -6.40 -23.75 5.07
CA ILE A 112 -5.63 -23.39 3.86
C ILE A 112 -4.19 -23.83 4.04
N GLY A 113 -3.56 -23.51 5.18
CA GLY A 113 -2.18 -23.85 5.49
C GLY A 113 -1.95 -25.37 5.49
N LYS A 114 -2.84 -26.15 6.11
CA LYS A 114 -2.75 -27.62 6.12
C LYS A 114 -2.94 -28.20 4.71
N ALA A 115 -3.90 -27.68 3.95
CA ALA A 115 -4.11 -28.11 2.57
C ALA A 115 -2.90 -27.75 1.67
N ALA A 116 -2.33 -26.55 1.82
CA ALA A 116 -1.15 -26.11 1.10
C ALA A 116 0.07 -26.99 1.44
N GLN A 117 0.29 -27.27 2.73
CA GLN A 117 1.35 -28.17 3.18
C GLN A 117 1.20 -29.58 2.61
N ALA A 118 -0.02 -30.14 2.63
CA ALA A 118 -0.30 -31.45 2.05
C ALA A 118 -0.11 -31.48 0.52
N ALA A 119 -0.27 -30.34 -0.15
CA ALA A 119 0.01 -30.17 -1.57
C ALA A 119 1.47 -29.84 -1.88
N GLU A 120 2.36 -29.80 -0.87
CA GLU A 120 3.76 -29.36 -0.99
C GLU A 120 3.89 -27.95 -1.60
N ARG A 121 2.98 -27.06 -1.20
CA ARG A 121 2.94 -25.64 -1.61
C ARG A 121 2.86 -24.72 -0.40
N GLY A 122 2.98 -23.43 -0.65
CA GLY A 122 2.61 -22.38 0.30
C GLY A 122 1.58 -21.42 -0.29
N TRP A 123 0.96 -20.63 0.60
CA TRP A 123 0.06 -19.55 0.23
C TRP A 123 0.66 -18.22 0.68
N VAL A 124 0.78 -17.27 -0.25
CA VAL A 124 1.21 -15.89 0.03
C VAL A 124 0.04 -14.95 -0.19
N LEU A 125 -0.34 -14.26 0.87
CA LEU A 125 -1.32 -13.19 0.85
C LEU A 125 -0.60 -11.85 0.75
N LEU A 126 -0.84 -11.14 -0.36
CA LEU A 126 -0.33 -9.80 -0.61
C LEU A 126 -1.44 -8.80 -0.35
N ILE A 127 -1.24 -7.88 0.60
CA ILE A 127 -2.21 -6.83 0.92
C ILE A 127 -1.57 -5.46 0.73
N ASP A 128 -2.13 -4.66 -0.18
CA ASP A 128 -1.75 -3.26 -0.33
C ASP A 128 -2.69 -2.34 0.47
N GLU A 129 -2.18 -1.17 0.82
CA GLU A 129 -2.85 -0.12 1.59
C GLU A 129 -3.45 -0.61 2.93
N VAL A 130 -2.69 -1.44 3.65
CA VAL A 130 -3.09 -2.06 4.94
C VAL A 130 -3.61 -1.05 5.98
N GLN A 131 -3.20 0.21 5.92
CA GLN A 131 -3.69 1.25 6.84
C GLN A 131 -5.20 1.54 6.74
N TYR A 132 -5.88 1.08 5.68
CA TYR A 132 -7.32 1.22 5.52
C TYR A 132 -8.14 0.11 6.16
N LEU A 133 -7.49 -0.94 6.66
CA LEU A 133 -8.16 -1.94 7.47
C LEU A 133 -8.62 -1.32 8.79
N SER A 134 -9.83 -1.69 9.21
CA SER A 134 -10.32 -1.35 10.54
C SER A 134 -9.47 -2.02 11.62
N GLU A 135 -9.43 -1.47 12.83
CA GLU A 135 -8.71 -2.08 13.95
C GLU A 135 -9.18 -3.53 14.23
N PRO A 136 -10.50 -3.85 14.22
CA PRO A 136 -10.95 -5.23 14.36
C PRO A 136 -10.47 -6.16 13.24
N ASP A 137 -10.45 -5.68 11.99
CA ASP A 137 -9.98 -6.47 10.84
C ASP A 137 -8.47 -6.73 10.90
N LEU A 138 -7.67 -5.69 11.20
CA LEU A 138 -6.23 -5.81 11.37
C LEU A 138 -5.90 -6.77 12.54
N SER A 139 -6.62 -6.64 13.65
CA SER A 139 -6.51 -7.55 14.80
C SER A 139 -6.79 -9.01 14.40
N ALA A 140 -7.87 -9.28 13.67
CA ALA A 140 -8.21 -10.61 13.20
C ALA A 140 -7.16 -11.21 12.25
N LEU A 141 -6.64 -10.41 11.32
CA LEU A 141 -5.55 -10.82 10.43
C LEU A 141 -4.29 -11.19 11.21
N ILE A 142 -3.90 -10.37 12.19
CA ILE A 142 -2.73 -10.61 13.04
C ILE A 142 -2.88 -11.91 13.85
N VAL A 143 -4.07 -12.14 14.42
CA VAL A 143 -4.37 -13.38 15.18
C VAL A 143 -4.24 -14.61 14.29
N ALA A 144 -4.80 -14.56 13.07
CA ALA A 144 -4.71 -15.66 12.12
C ALA A 144 -3.25 -15.98 11.74
N LEU A 145 -2.44 -14.95 11.43
CA LEU A 145 -1.04 -15.13 11.05
C LEU A 145 -0.17 -15.61 12.21
N HIS A 146 -0.44 -15.13 13.43
CA HIS A 146 0.24 -15.62 14.62
C HIS A 146 0.00 -17.12 14.82
N ARG A 147 -1.24 -17.59 14.62
CA ARG A 147 -1.56 -19.02 14.66
C ARG A 147 -0.81 -19.81 13.59
N MET A 148 -0.68 -19.27 12.36
CA MET A 148 0.07 -19.93 11.28
C MET A 148 1.54 -20.10 11.64
N SER A 149 2.14 -19.09 12.25
CA SER A 149 3.51 -19.13 12.75
C SER A 149 3.68 -20.17 13.87
N GLN A 150 2.75 -20.24 14.82
CA GLN A 150 2.77 -21.21 15.91
C GLN A 150 2.62 -22.66 15.43
N GLU A 151 1.75 -22.90 14.45
CA GLU A 151 1.51 -24.24 13.87
C GLU A 151 2.54 -24.62 12.80
N GLY A 152 3.44 -23.70 12.40
CA GLY A 152 4.44 -23.95 11.35
C GLY A 152 3.83 -24.19 9.97
N LEU A 153 2.70 -23.54 9.67
CA LEU A 153 1.97 -23.71 8.41
C LEU A 153 2.53 -22.78 7.32
N PRO A 154 2.55 -23.20 6.04
CA PRO A 154 3.16 -22.46 4.94
C PRO A 154 2.25 -21.33 4.42
N VAL A 155 1.90 -20.39 5.30
CA VAL A 155 1.09 -19.21 5.00
C VAL A 155 1.90 -17.96 5.32
N LEU A 156 2.09 -17.10 4.33
CA LEU A 156 2.86 -15.86 4.45
C LEU A 156 1.99 -14.65 4.13
N LEU A 157 2.23 -13.55 4.84
CA LEU A 157 1.68 -12.23 4.51
C LEU A 157 2.81 -11.30 4.09
N VAL A 158 2.63 -10.62 2.95
CA VAL A 158 3.38 -9.41 2.63
C VAL A 158 2.39 -8.26 2.53
N GLY A 159 2.42 -7.38 3.52
CA GLY A 159 1.61 -6.15 3.53
C GLY A 159 2.41 -4.96 3.02
N ALA A 160 1.73 -3.96 2.47
CA ALA A 160 2.28 -2.65 2.15
C ALA A 160 1.35 -1.53 2.62
N GLY A 161 1.92 -0.37 2.94
CA GLY A 161 1.14 0.84 3.20
C GLY A 161 1.93 1.94 3.91
N LEU A 162 1.21 2.86 4.57
CA LEU A 162 1.81 4.02 5.22
C LEU A 162 2.65 3.65 6.48
N PRO A 163 3.65 4.46 6.86
CA PRO A 163 4.52 4.19 8.01
C PRO A 163 3.79 3.90 9.33
N GLN A 164 2.61 4.50 9.52
CA GLN A 164 1.79 4.31 10.72
C GLN A 164 1.31 2.88 10.97
N ILE A 165 1.37 1.98 9.98
CA ILE A 165 0.93 0.59 10.12
C ILE A 165 1.66 -0.13 11.26
N ALA A 166 2.96 0.13 11.46
CA ALA A 166 3.70 -0.52 12.55
C ALA A 166 3.09 -0.20 13.93
N ARG A 167 2.71 1.06 14.14
CA ARG A 167 2.02 1.49 15.36
C ARG A 167 0.63 0.85 15.47
N LEU A 168 -0.16 0.90 14.40
CA LEU A 168 -1.52 0.31 14.38
C LEU A 168 -1.49 -1.20 14.67
N ALA A 169 -0.51 -1.92 14.14
CA ALA A 169 -0.35 -3.35 14.39
C ALA A 169 0.01 -3.63 15.86
N GLY A 170 0.91 -2.86 16.45
CA GLY A 170 1.27 -2.97 17.88
C GLY A 170 0.13 -2.61 18.83
N GLU A 171 -0.66 -1.59 18.49
CA GLU A 171 -1.87 -1.20 19.22
C GLU A 171 -2.95 -2.30 19.15
N ALA A 172 -3.14 -2.91 17.98
CA ALA A 172 -4.10 -4.00 17.79
C ALA A 172 -3.68 -5.28 18.57
N LYS A 173 -2.40 -5.67 18.50
CA LYS A 173 -1.82 -6.79 19.26
C LYS A 173 -0.36 -6.53 19.58
N SER A 174 0.00 -6.54 20.87
CA SER A 174 1.38 -6.25 21.32
C SER A 174 2.44 -7.22 20.76
N TYR A 175 2.08 -8.45 20.43
CA TYR A 175 3.02 -9.41 19.83
C TYR A 175 3.27 -9.17 18.33
N ALA A 176 2.52 -8.28 17.67
CA ALA A 176 2.68 -7.98 16.24
C ALA A 176 4.07 -7.40 15.92
N GLU A 177 4.68 -6.70 16.86
CA GLU A 177 6.05 -6.14 16.74
C GLU A 177 7.11 -7.22 16.46
N ARG A 178 6.87 -8.46 16.90
CA ARG A 178 7.77 -9.60 16.66
C ARG A 178 7.31 -10.50 15.51
N LEU A 179 6.07 -10.33 15.08
CA LEU A 179 5.47 -11.13 14.00
C LEU A 179 5.84 -10.60 12.62
N PHE A 180 6.03 -9.29 12.48
CA PHE A 180 6.33 -8.65 11.20
C PHE A 180 7.68 -7.96 11.18
N GLN A 181 8.30 -7.97 10.00
CA GLN A 181 9.40 -7.07 9.66
C GLN A 181 8.84 -5.82 9.00
N TYR A 182 9.45 -4.66 9.24
CA TYR A 182 8.98 -3.36 8.73
C TYR A 182 10.06 -2.65 7.89
N PRO A 183 10.45 -3.20 6.72
CA PRO A 183 11.38 -2.52 5.82
C PRO A 183 10.76 -1.22 5.29
N VAL A 184 11.56 -0.15 5.29
CA VAL A 184 11.16 1.17 4.78
C VAL A 184 11.37 1.22 3.27
N VAL A 185 10.38 1.77 2.56
CA VAL A 185 10.38 2.03 1.11
C VAL A 185 10.24 3.53 0.90
N GLY A 186 11.38 4.21 0.83
CA GLY A 186 11.48 5.65 0.62
C GLY A 186 11.78 6.03 -0.84
N PRO A 187 12.17 7.29 -1.07
CA PRO A 187 12.78 7.71 -2.33
C PRO A 187 14.01 6.86 -2.66
N LEU A 188 14.30 6.72 -3.96
CA LEU A 188 15.51 6.08 -4.44
C LEU A 188 16.74 6.90 -4.06
N ASP A 189 17.81 6.23 -3.67
CA ASP A 189 19.12 6.87 -3.54
C ASP A 189 19.62 7.37 -4.92
N PRO A 190 20.50 8.38 -4.98
CA PRO A 190 20.90 8.98 -6.24
C PRO A 190 21.45 8.00 -7.29
N PRO A 191 22.30 7.00 -6.94
CA PRO A 191 22.69 5.94 -7.86
C PRO A 191 21.50 5.14 -8.43
N SER A 192 20.58 4.67 -7.57
CA SER A 192 19.40 3.91 -8.00
C SER A 192 18.44 4.76 -8.85
N ALA A 193 18.25 6.03 -8.50
CA ALA A 193 17.45 6.98 -9.27
C ALA A 193 18.07 7.24 -10.65
N GLY A 194 19.40 7.43 -10.71
CA GLY A 194 20.13 7.58 -11.95
C GLY A 194 19.98 6.36 -12.86
N GLN A 195 20.17 5.15 -12.32
CA GLN A 195 19.96 3.91 -13.07
C GLN A 195 18.53 3.74 -13.59
N ALA A 196 17.53 4.16 -12.81
CA ALA A 196 16.13 4.09 -13.23
C ALA A 196 15.81 4.97 -14.44
N ILE A 197 16.59 6.04 -14.66
CA ILE A 197 16.46 6.96 -15.79
C ILE A 197 17.33 6.51 -16.95
N GLU A 198 18.62 6.24 -16.69
CA GLU A 198 19.62 5.94 -17.74
C GLU A 198 19.34 4.61 -18.44
N LYS A 199 18.93 3.58 -17.70
CA LYS A 199 18.71 2.25 -18.26
C LYS A 199 17.70 2.23 -19.43
N PRO A 200 16.46 2.75 -19.30
CA PRO A 200 15.52 2.75 -20.42
C PRO A 200 16.02 3.62 -21.60
N ILE A 201 16.76 4.70 -21.35
CA ILE A 201 17.34 5.55 -22.41
C ILE A 201 18.36 4.76 -23.24
N VAL A 202 19.23 4.01 -22.57
CA VAL A 202 20.24 3.16 -23.23
C VAL A 202 19.60 1.97 -23.96
N GLU A 203 18.53 1.39 -23.41
CA GLU A 203 17.77 0.32 -24.07
C GLU A 203 17.12 0.78 -25.39
N GLU A 204 16.82 2.08 -25.51
CA GLU A 204 16.33 2.73 -26.73
C GLU A 204 17.46 3.36 -27.58
N GLU A 205 18.71 2.92 -27.38
CA GLU A 205 19.89 3.35 -28.15
C GLU A 205 20.23 4.85 -28.06
N ALA A 206 19.79 5.54 -27.00
CA ALA A 206 20.10 6.93 -26.71
C ALA A 206 21.05 7.09 -25.51
N SER A 207 21.48 8.33 -25.21
CA SER A 207 22.29 8.66 -24.03
C SER A 207 21.76 9.86 -23.25
N ILE A 208 22.24 10.05 -22.03
CA ILE A 208 21.93 11.21 -21.19
C ILE A 208 23.22 11.78 -20.60
N ALA A 209 23.38 13.10 -20.68
CA ALA A 209 24.54 13.78 -20.11
C ALA A 209 24.52 13.65 -18.55
N PRO A 210 25.68 13.44 -17.89
CA PRO A 210 25.74 13.25 -16.44
C PRO A 210 25.08 14.39 -15.64
N GLU A 211 25.25 15.63 -16.08
CA GLU A 211 24.64 16.81 -15.47
C GLU A 211 23.11 16.85 -15.64
N ALA A 212 22.59 16.34 -16.77
CA ALA A 212 21.16 16.23 -17.02
C ALA A 212 20.54 15.18 -16.09
N LEU A 213 21.22 14.03 -15.97
CA LEU A 213 20.83 12.96 -15.05
C LEU A 213 20.80 13.45 -13.60
N GLN A 214 21.86 14.14 -13.16
CA GLN A 214 21.95 14.72 -11.82
C GLN A 214 20.82 15.72 -11.58
N ALA A 215 20.53 16.60 -12.53
CA ALA A 215 19.45 17.59 -12.41
C ALA A 215 18.08 16.93 -12.22
N ILE A 216 17.76 15.86 -12.95
CA ILE A 216 16.50 15.12 -12.78
C ILE A 216 16.43 14.49 -11.38
N VAL A 217 17.51 13.83 -10.94
CA VAL A 217 17.54 13.18 -9.61
C VAL A 217 17.36 14.18 -8.48
N GLU A 218 18.03 15.33 -8.54
CA GLU A 218 17.93 16.39 -7.52
C GLU A 218 16.52 16.99 -7.47
N ARG A 219 15.95 17.34 -8.63
CA ARG A 219 14.62 17.98 -8.71
C ARG A 219 13.49 17.06 -8.29
N THR A 220 13.60 15.77 -8.61
CA THR A 220 12.60 14.76 -8.25
C THR A 220 12.77 14.25 -6.81
N LYS A 221 13.87 14.62 -6.13
CA LYS A 221 14.22 14.18 -4.78
C LYS A 221 14.24 12.64 -4.65
N GLY A 222 14.58 11.94 -5.75
CA GLY A 222 14.58 10.48 -5.81
C GLY A 222 13.19 9.82 -5.81
N TYR A 223 12.10 10.59 -5.89
CA TYR A 223 10.75 10.05 -5.76
C TYR A 223 10.31 9.34 -7.06
N PRO A 224 10.04 8.01 -7.03
CA PRO A 224 9.87 7.21 -8.25
C PRO A 224 8.85 7.74 -9.24
N PHE A 225 7.68 8.16 -8.77
CA PHE A 225 6.65 8.71 -9.66
C PHE A 225 7.11 10.02 -10.34
N PHE A 226 7.81 10.92 -9.62
CA PHE A 226 8.33 12.14 -10.24
C PHE A 226 9.49 11.88 -11.18
N ILE A 227 10.34 10.89 -10.88
CA ILE A 227 11.37 10.43 -11.81
C ILE A 227 10.74 10.02 -13.14
N GLN A 228 9.68 9.19 -13.09
CA GLN A 228 8.99 8.72 -14.29
C GLN A 228 8.38 9.87 -15.10
N GLU A 229 7.66 10.78 -14.44
CA GLU A 229 7.02 11.91 -15.12
C GLU A 229 8.06 12.87 -15.74
N TRP A 230 9.10 13.24 -15.00
CA TRP A 230 10.16 14.12 -15.53
C TRP A 230 10.94 13.46 -16.65
N ALA A 231 11.37 12.21 -16.47
CA ALA A 231 12.13 11.51 -17.51
C ALA A 231 11.30 11.36 -18.79
N SER A 232 9.99 11.11 -18.69
CA SER A 232 9.08 11.01 -19.82
C SER A 232 8.96 12.33 -20.60
N VAL A 233 8.76 13.45 -19.90
CA VAL A 233 8.67 14.77 -20.57
C VAL A 233 10.00 15.14 -21.21
N VAL A 234 11.11 14.93 -20.51
CA VAL A 234 12.46 15.19 -21.04
C VAL A 234 12.73 14.35 -22.30
N TRP A 235 12.37 13.06 -22.27
CA TRP A 235 12.50 12.16 -23.41
C TRP A 235 11.73 12.67 -24.64
N ASN A 236 10.49 13.14 -24.44
CA ASN A 236 9.65 13.62 -25.54
C ASN A 236 10.11 14.96 -26.12
N ASN A 237 10.80 15.77 -25.33
CA ASN A 237 11.25 17.11 -25.73
C ASN A 237 12.68 17.13 -26.30
N ALA A 238 13.49 16.11 -26.00
CA ALA A 238 14.85 16.03 -26.51
C ALA A 238 14.86 15.60 -28.00
N ASP A 239 15.58 16.35 -28.85
CA ASP A 239 15.76 16.01 -30.26
C ASP A 239 16.69 14.80 -30.47
N GLY A 240 17.49 14.45 -29.46
CA GLY A 240 18.41 13.32 -29.45
C GLY A 240 19.68 13.50 -30.29
N PRO A 241 20.57 12.48 -30.32
CA PRO A 241 20.49 11.20 -29.62
C PRO A 241 20.96 11.26 -28.15
N GLU A 242 21.51 12.40 -27.71
CA GLU A 242 21.91 12.63 -26.32
C GLU A 242 20.97 13.65 -25.66
N ILE A 243 20.44 13.31 -24.50
CA ILE A 243 19.65 14.21 -23.65
C ILE A 243 20.61 15.10 -22.87
N THR A 244 20.47 16.41 -23.05
CA THR A 244 21.32 17.43 -22.44
C THR A 244 20.67 18.10 -21.23
N LEU A 245 21.45 18.89 -20.48
CA LEU A 245 20.91 19.71 -19.39
C LEU A 245 19.88 20.73 -19.88
N ALA A 246 20.06 21.26 -21.10
CA ALA A 246 19.13 22.22 -21.69
C ALA A 246 17.74 21.60 -21.92
N ASP A 247 17.68 20.34 -22.33
CA ASP A 247 16.43 19.60 -22.51
C ASP A 247 15.70 19.42 -21.18
N VAL A 248 16.45 19.12 -20.10
CA VAL A 248 15.93 19.02 -18.73
C VAL A 248 15.42 20.35 -18.21
N ASP A 249 16.12 21.44 -18.48
CA ASP A 249 15.73 22.79 -18.05
C ASP A 249 14.51 23.31 -18.79
N HIS A 250 14.42 23.07 -20.10
CA HIS A 250 13.24 23.42 -20.89
C HIS A 250 12.02 22.64 -20.37
N SER A 251 12.18 21.34 -20.14
CA SER A 251 11.10 20.46 -19.72
C SER A 251 10.62 20.73 -18.29
N TYR A 252 11.43 21.36 -17.43
CA TYR A 252 11.09 21.56 -16.02
C TYR A 252 9.79 22.33 -15.80
N ALA A 253 9.59 23.45 -16.51
CA ALA A 253 8.39 24.27 -16.35
C ALA A 253 7.14 23.53 -16.83
N GLU A 254 7.25 22.79 -17.93
CA GLU A 254 6.17 21.98 -18.47
C GLU A 254 5.78 20.87 -17.51
N THR A 255 6.73 20.08 -17.01
CA THR A 255 6.40 18.97 -16.10
C THR A 255 5.82 19.46 -14.78
N LEU A 256 6.28 20.61 -14.27
CA LEU A 256 5.70 21.20 -13.06
C LEU A 256 4.25 21.64 -13.28
N ALA A 257 3.94 22.21 -14.44
CA ALA A 257 2.56 22.54 -14.80
C ALA A 257 1.68 21.28 -14.91
N LEU A 258 2.18 20.20 -15.52
CA LEU A 258 1.48 18.92 -15.61
C LEU A 258 1.19 18.31 -14.23
N LEU A 259 2.17 18.33 -13.31
CA LEU A 259 1.94 17.89 -11.94
C LEU A 259 0.95 18.78 -11.20
N ASP A 260 1.05 20.10 -11.36
CA ASP A 260 0.17 21.08 -10.70
C ASP A 260 -1.28 20.89 -11.15
N GLU A 261 -1.55 20.78 -12.46
CA GLU A 261 -2.89 20.62 -13.03
C GLU A 261 -3.49 19.22 -12.86
N GLY A 262 -2.65 18.18 -12.88
CA GLY A 262 -3.07 16.79 -12.73
C GLY A 262 -2.91 16.29 -11.30
N PHE A 263 -1.69 15.91 -10.94
CA PHE A 263 -1.40 15.14 -9.74
C PHE A 263 -1.74 15.89 -8.44
N PHE A 264 -1.33 17.15 -8.31
CA PHE A 264 -1.52 17.93 -7.09
C PHE A 264 -2.93 18.51 -6.97
N LYS A 265 -3.52 19.00 -8.07
CA LYS A 265 -4.88 19.53 -8.08
C LYS A 265 -5.92 18.47 -7.70
N VAL A 266 -5.84 17.26 -8.26
CA VAL A 266 -6.74 16.14 -7.89
C VAL A 266 -6.65 15.81 -6.41
N ARG A 267 -5.48 15.99 -5.78
CA ARG A 267 -5.32 15.84 -4.34
C ARG A 267 -6.01 16.96 -3.56
N ILE A 268 -5.83 18.21 -3.94
CA ILE A 268 -6.53 19.34 -3.31
C ILE A 268 -8.05 19.21 -3.45
N ASP A 269 -8.56 18.77 -4.60
CA ASP A 269 -10.02 18.69 -4.85
C ASP A 269 -10.74 17.70 -3.93
N ARG A 270 -10.01 16.77 -3.30
CA ARG A 270 -10.54 15.84 -2.27
C ARG A 270 -10.67 16.51 -0.89
N LEU A 271 -10.08 17.68 -0.69
CA LEU A 271 -10.11 18.42 0.57
C LEU A 271 -11.29 19.39 0.61
N THR A 272 -11.90 19.51 1.78
CA THR A 272 -12.85 20.58 2.08
C THR A 272 -12.10 21.91 2.20
N LYS A 273 -12.82 23.04 2.09
CA LYS A 273 -12.23 24.37 2.24
C LYS A 273 -11.44 24.54 3.55
N ALA A 274 -11.94 23.98 4.65
CA ALA A 274 -11.27 24.04 5.95
C ALA A 274 -9.97 23.22 5.97
N GLU A 275 -9.97 22.06 5.31
CA GLU A 275 -8.78 21.21 5.18
C GLU A 275 -7.74 21.82 4.24
N VAL A 276 -8.16 22.47 3.14
CA VAL A 276 -7.26 23.25 2.27
C VAL A 276 -6.57 24.35 3.07
N HIS A 277 -7.32 25.07 3.92
CA HIS A 277 -6.74 26.11 4.77
C HIS A 277 -5.72 25.52 5.76
N PHE A 278 -5.97 24.32 6.30
CA PHE A 278 -5.02 23.61 7.16
C PHE A 278 -3.71 23.29 6.44
N VAL A 279 -3.78 22.62 5.29
CA VAL A 279 -2.56 22.22 4.56
C VAL A 279 -1.81 23.43 4.01
N LYS A 280 -2.52 24.52 3.70
CA LYS A 280 -1.92 25.79 3.31
C LYS A 280 -1.16 26.44 4.47
N ALA A 281 -1.76 26.51 5.66
CA ALA A 281 -1.08 26.99 6.85
C ALA A 281 0.19 26.17 7.13
N MET A 282 0.11 24.85 6.95
CA MET A 282 1.27 23.97 7.06
C MET A 282 2.37 24.33 6.05
N ALA A 283 2.03 24.50 4.77
CA ALA A 283 2.99 24.85 3.73
C ALA A 283 3.63 26.25 3.90
N GLN A 284 2.95 27.19 4.56
CA GLN A 284 3.46 28.54 4.84
C GLN A 284 4.54 28.56 5.94
N LEU A 285 4.62 27.52 6.78
CA LEU A 285 5.66 27.38 7.79
C LEU A 285 7.04 27.02 7.20
N GLY A 286 7.12 26.76 5.89
CA GLY A 286 8.35 26.40 5.19
C GLY A 286 8.37 24.92 4.83
N ASP A 287 9.54 24.30 4.98
CA ASP A 287 9.73 22.88 4.72
C ASP A 287 9.58 22.09 6.03
N GLY A 288 8.92 20.94 5.95
CA GLY A 288 8.58 20.11 7.10
C GLY A 288 9.79 19.35 7.69
N PRO A 289 9.55 18.56 8.75
CA PRO A 289 8.26 18.27 9.36
C PRO A 289 7.68 19.45 10.17
N TYR A 290 6.36 19.47 10.31
CA TYR A 290 5.60 20.58 10.89
C TYR A 290 5.03 20.22 12.27
N ALA A 291 5.30 21.04 13.28
CA ALA A 291 4.71 20.83 14.61
C ALA A 291 3.22 21.21 14.60
N MET A 292 2.39 20.36 15.21
CA MET A 292 0.95 20.61 15.34
C MET A 292 0.65 21.91 16.11
N ALA A 293 1.55 22.31 17.02
CA ALA A 293 1.46 23.57 17.75
C ALA A 293 1.59 24.79 16.81
N ASP A 294 2.57 24.76 15.90
CA ASP A 294 2.85 25.86 14.98
C ASP A 294 1.74 26.00 13.94
N ILE A 295 1.19 24.89 13.45
CA ILE A 295 0.02 24.88 12.56
C ILE A 295 -1.17 25.51 13.28
N ALA A 296 -1.41 25.14 14.54
CA ALA A 296 -2.51 25.67 15.33
C ALA A 296 -2.37 27.18 15.56
N GLN A 297 -1.14 27.65 15.85
CA GLN A 297 -0.83 29.07 15.98
C GLN A 297 -1.04 29.83 14.66
N ALA A 298 -0.56 29.30 13.54
CA ALA A 298 -0.72 29.91 12.21
C ALA A 298 -2.20 30.03 11.80
N MET A 299 -3.05 29.11 12.25
CA MET A 299 -4.49 29.10 11.99
C MET A 299 -5.33 29.86 13.03
N ASP A 300 -4.71 30.42 14.08
CA ASP A 300 -5.38 31.01 15.25
C ASP A 300 -6.44 30.06 15.87
N ARG A 301 -6.06 28.80 16.08
CA ARG A 301 -6.92 27.73 16.61
C ARG A 301 -6.22 26.90 17.67
N THR A 302 -6.99 26.12 18.41
CA THR A 302 -6.42 25.16 19.36
C THR A 302 -6.13 23.83 18.68
N GLN A 303 -5.08 23.12 19.11
CA GLN A 303 -4.75 21.78 18.59
C GLN A 303 -5.95 20.81 18.69
N LYS A 304 -6.70 20.88 19.80
CA LYS A 304 -7.89 20.05 20.02
C LYS A 304 -8.97 20.30 18.97
N SER A 305 -9.20 21.56 18.59
CA SER A 305 -10.18 21.91 17.56
C SER A 305 -9.79 21.43 16.15
N LEU A 306 -8.50 21.22 15.92
CA LEU A 306 -7.95 20.77 14.64
C LEU A 306 -7.88 19.24 14.50
N GLY A 307 -8.12 18.49 15.59
CA GLY A 307 -8.07 17.03 15.61
C GLY A 307 -8.90 16.35 14.51
N PRO A 308 -10.20 16.68 14.35
CA PRO A 308 -11.02 16.07 13.30
C PRO A 308 -10.51 16.35 11.88
N ALA A 309 -10.08 17.59 11.60
CA ALA A 309 -9.52 17.95 10.30
C ALA A 309 -8.20 17.19 10.04
N ARG A 310 -7.30 17.14 11.03
CA ARG A 310 -6.05 16.36 10.96
C ARG A 310 -6.36 14.89 10.61
N SER A 311 -7.26 14.24 11.33
CA SER A 311 -7.61 12.83 11.09
C SER A 311 -8.17 12.61 9.69
N SER A 312 -9.05 13.50 9.22
CA SER A 312 -9.63 13.44 7.87
C SER A 312 -8.58 13.67 6.77
N ILE A 313 -7.63 14.60 6.96
CA ILE A 313 -6.56 14.84 5.98
C ILE A 313 -5.58 13.65 5.92
N ILE A 314 -5.31 13.01 7.07
CA ILE A 314 -4.53 11.76 7.15
C ILE A 314 -5.25 10.62 6.43
N SER A 315 -6.56 10.42 6.65
CA SER A 315 -7.31 9.34 5.98
C SER A 315 -7.33 9.52 4.45
N LYS A 316 -7.47 10.78 4.00
CA LYS A 316 -7.35 11.16 2.58
C LYS A 316 -5.94 10.98 2.00
N GLY A 317 -4.95 10.72 2.85
CA GLY A 317 -3.57 10.46 2.47
C GLY A 317 -2.86 11.69 1.93
N MET A 318 -3.16 12.88 2.47
CA MET A 318 -2.44 14.12 2.10
C MET A 318 -1.26 14.38 3.03
N ILE A 319 -1.44 14.10 4.33
CA ILE A 319 -0.41 14.25 5.36
C ILE A 319 -0.29 12.95 6.15
N TYR A 320 0.82 12.78 6.85
CA TYR A 320 1.03 11.67 7.78
C TYR A 320 1.72 12.16 9.05
N SER A 321 1.64 11.37 10.13
CA SER A 321 2.38 11.66 11.36
C SER A 321 3.80 11.11 11.22
N THR A 322 4.79 11.99 11.23
CA THR A 322 6.21 11.60 11.26
C THR A 322 6.60 11.13 12.66
N ASP A 323 6.14 11.87 13.67
CA ASP A 323 6.38 11.61 15.09
C ASP A 323 5.21 12.12 15.95
N HIS A 324 5.30 11.91 17.27
CA HIS A 324 4.28 12.41 18.20
C HIS A 324 4.19 13.94 18.17
N GLY A 325 3.10 14.47 17.59
CA GLY A 325 2.85 15.91 17.49
C GLY A 325 3.42 16.57 16.22
N TYR A 326 4.03 15.80 15.33
CA TYR A 326 4.56 16.29 14.05
C TYR A 326 3.83 15.68 12.86
N LEU A 327 3.70 16.48 11.80
CA LEU A 327 3.04 16.12 10.55
C LEU A 327 3.96 16.44 9.38
N ASP A 328 3.79 15.73 8.28
CA ASP A 328 4.44 16.08 7.01
C ASP A 328 3.55 15.69 5.83
N PHE A 329 3.82 16.26 4.66
CA PHE A 329 3.12 15.91 3.43
C PHE A 329 3.49 14.50 2.98
N SER A 330 2.48 13.76 2.53
CA SER A 330 2.64 12.40 2.01
C SER A 330 3.35 12.31 0.66
N VAL A 331 3.60 13.44 0.00
CA VAL A 331 4.29 13.52 -1.29
C VAL A 331 5.23 14.73 -1.29
N PRO A 332 6.45 14.60 -1.84
CA PRO A 332 7.34 15.74 -2.05
C PRO A 332 6.71 16.82 -2.93
N LEU A 333 7.28 18.03 -2.87
CA LEU A 333 6.88 19.23 -3.64
C LEU A 333 5.45 19.75 -3.37
N PHE A 334 4.64 19.05 -2.56
CA PHE A 334 3.28 19.48 -2.25
C PHE A 334 3.24 20.80 -1.47
N ALA A 335 4.17 21.02 -0.54
CA ALA A 335 4.30 22.30 0.17
C ALA A 335 4.60 23.46 -0.81
N GLU A 336 5.50 23.23 -1.76
CA GLU A 336 5.85 24.20 -2.80
C GLU A 336 4.65 24.50 -3.71
N PHE A 337 3.90 23.47 -4.10
CA PHE A 337 2.64 23.62 -4.82
C PHE A 337 1.62 24.46 -4.05
N MET A 338 1.40 24.17 -2.77
CA MET A 338 0.48 24.96 -1.93
C MET A 338 0.89 26.44 -1.85
N ARG A 339 2.20 26.73 -1.83
CA ARG A 339 2.72 28.11 -1.85
C ARG A 339 2.51 28.81 -3.20
N ARG A 340 2.58 28.08 -4.32
CA ARG A 340 2.28 28.60 -5.67
C ARG A 340 0.81 28.94 -5.87
N GLN A 341 -0.10 28.21 -5.22
CA GLN A 341 -1.55 28.37 -5.38
C GLN A 341 -2.15 29.58 -4.64
N GLY A 342 -1.34 30.35 -3.90
CA GLY A 342 -1.74 31.63 -3.32
C GLY A 342 -2.47 31.48 -2.00
#